data_AF-M6HGM6-F1
#
_entry.id   AF-M6HGM6-F1
#
_cell.length_a   1.000
_cell.length_b   1.000
_cell.length_c   1.000
_cell.angle_alpha   90.00
_cell.angle_beta   90.00
_cell.angle_gamma   90.00
#
_symmetry.space_group_name_H-M   'P 1'
#
loop_
_entity.id
_entity.type
_entity.pdbx_description
1 polymer ?
#
loop_
_entity_poly.entity_id
_entity_poly.type
_entity_poly.pdbx_seq_one_letter_code
_entity_poly.pdbx_strand_id
1 'polypeptide(L)'
;MATWFSGMNVLNVNTHFRPASKIDFKDYKIIILPMYTMVNETVFKRLEEFVREGGTLVLGFRTGAKDLNGWMYDSQIPGPFAEMAGIKIRKFESVGNQKVKFRFRFFRELVLKFVKF
;
A
#
# COMPACT_ATOMS: atom_id res chain seq x y z
N MET A 1 -1.07 10.09 6.99
CA MET A 1 -2.42 10.66 7.24
C MET A 1 -2.40 12.18 7.15
N ALA A 2 -1.62 12.89 7.99
CA ALA A 2 -1.59 14.36 8.02
C ALA A 2 -1.31 15.03 6.66
N THR A 3 -0.37 14.50 5.86
CA THR A 3 -0.03 15.06 4.54
C THR A 3 -1.19 14.99 3.54
N TRP A 4 -1.91 13.87 3.53
CA TRP A 4 -3.06 13.67 2.62
C TRP A 4 -4.22 14.59 2.99
N PHE A 5 -4.49 14.74 4.29
CA PHE A 5 -5.51 15.66 4.78
C PHE A 5 -5.16 17.13 4.50
N SER A 6 -3.90 17.51 4.74
CA SER A 6 -3.42 18.87 4.47
C SER A 6 -3.56 19.26 2.99
N GLY A 7 -3.28 18.34 2.06
CA GLY A 7 -3.50 18.56 0.64
C GLY A 7 -4.94 18.92 0.29
N MET A 8 -5.93 18.29 0.93
CA MET A 8 -7.35 18.61 0.70
C MET A 8 -7.72 20.00 1.21
N ASN A 9 -7.14 20.43 2.34
CA ASN A 9 -7.35 21.79 2.86
C ASN A 9 -6.78 22.85 1.91
N VAL A 10 -5.60 22.60 1.30
CA VAL A 10 -5.02 23.49 0.30
C VAL A 10 -5.94 23.63 -0.92
N LEU A 11 -6.63 22.55 -1.28
CA LEU A 11 -7.64 22.54 -2.35
C LEU A 11 -9.00 23.13 -1.92
N ASN A 12 -9.10 23.63 -0.68
CA ASN A 12 -10.34 24.14 -0.08
C ASN A 12 -11.49 23.11 -0.10
N VAL A 13 -11.17 21.83 0.05
CA VAL A 13 -12.14 20.72 0.10
C VAL A 13 -12.37 20.30 1.54
N ASN A 14 -13.61 20.44 2.02
CA ASN A 14 -13.99 19.94 3.34
C ASN A 14 -13.87 18.41 3.35
N THR A 15 -13.06 17.90 4.29
CA THR A 15 -12.71 16.48 4.35
C THR A 15 -12.97 15.94 5.75
N HIS A 16 -13.55 14.75 5.84
CA HIS A 16 -13.77 14.06 7.11
C HIS A 16 -12.71 12.98 7.33
N PHE A 17 -12.16 12.92 8.54
CA PHE A 17 -11.29 11.83 8.96
C PHE A 17 -12.09 10.83 9.80
N ARG A 18 -12.42 9.68 9.21
CA ARG A 18 -13.28 8.67 9.84
C ARG A 18 -12.74 7.25 9.65
N PRO A 19 -12.97 6.33 10.60
CA PRO A 19 -12.70 4.91 10.39
C PRO A 19 -13.60 4.34 9.28
N ALA A 20 -13.03 3.63 8.31
CA ALA A 20 -13.78 3.06 7.17
C ALA A 20 -14.89 2.09 7.59
N SER A 21 -14.77 1.44 8.76
CA SER A 21 -15.79 0.54 9.28
C SER A 21 -17.04 1.22 9.85
N LYS A 22 -17.00 2.55 10.10
CA LYS A 22 -18.06 3.29 10.83
C LYS A 22 -18.77 4.36 9.99
N ILE A 23 -18.54 4.39 8.69
CA ILE A 23 -19.16 5.38 7.80
C ILE A 23 -20.03 4.68 6.78
N ASP A 24 -21.07 5.36 6.29
CA ASP A 24 -21.71 5.00 5.02
C ASP A 24 -20.87 5.58 3.88
N PHE A 25 -20.61 4.78 2.85
CA PHE A 25 -19.82 5.21 1.69
C PHE A 25 -20.67 6.02 0.70
N LYS A 26 -22.00 5.88 0.74
CA LYS A 26 -22.92 6.63 -0.11
C LYS A 26 -22.94 8.13 0.19
N ASP A 27 -22.52 8.52 1.38
CA ASP A 27 -22.39 9.92 1.81
C ASP A 27 -21.22 10.65 1.13
N TYR A 28 -20.32 9.92 0.47
CA TYR A 28 -19.08 10.46 -0.08
C TYR A 28 -19.01 10.23 -1.58
N LYS A 29 -18.49 11.21 -2.33
CA LYS A 29 -18.15 11.03 -3.76
C LYS A 29 -16.77 10.41 -3.95
N ILE A 30 -15.86 10.72 -3.01
CA ILE A 30 -14.46 10.33 -3.04
C ILE A 30 -14.09 9.76 -1.69
N ILE A 31 -13.49 8.57 -1.67
CA ILE A 31 -12.89 7.96 -0.49
C ILE A 31 -11.40 7.81 -0.73
N ILE A 32 -10.60 8.22 0.25
CA ILE A 32 -9.14 8.17 0.16
C ILE A 32 -8.62 7.23 1.25
N LEU A 33 -7.82 6.25 0.85
CA LEU A 33 -7.17 5.27 1.71
C LEU A 33 -5.64 5.37 1.58
N PRO A 34 -4.99 6.29 2.31
CA PRO A 34 -3.57 6.60 2.11
C PRO A 34 -2.61 5.44 2.37
N MET A 35 -2.95 4.55 3.30
CA MET A 35 -2.08 3.45 3.73
C MET A 35 -2.93 2.34 4.38
N TYR A 36 -3.91 1.82 3.63
CA TYR A 36 -4.83 0.79 4.12
C TYR A 36 -4.21 -0.61 3.97
N THR A 37 -3.18 -0.87 4.76
CA THR A 37 -2.32 -2.05 4.64
C THR A 37 -3.01 -3.35 5.02
N MET A 38 -3.83 -3.33 6.09
CA MET A 38 -4.58 -4.49 6.57
C MET A 38 -6.02 -4.41 6.08
N VAL A 39 -6.44 -5.43 5.33
CA VAL A 39 -7.74 -5.44 4.67
C VAL A 39 -8.77 -6.10 5.57
N ASN A 40 -9.79 -5.33 5.93
CA ASN A 40 -11.02 -5.90 6.46
C ASN A 40 -11.92 -6.30 5.29
N GLU A 41 -12.28 -7.58 5.21
CA GLU A 41 -13.06 -8.11 4.09
C GLU A 41 -14.45 -7.47 3.95
N THR A 42 -15.12 -7.16 5.07
CA THR A 42 -16.42 -6.46 5.07
C THR A 42 -16.28 -5.04 4.53
N VAL A 43 -15.22 -4.33 4.91
CA VAL A 43 -14.94 -2.99 4.36
C VAL A 43 -14.59 -3.07 2.88
N PHE A 44 -13.81 -4.07 2.48
CA PHE A 44 -13.43 -4.31 1.08
C PHE A 44 -14.66 -4.47 0.18
N LYS A 45 -15.60 -5.38 0.52
CA LYS A 45 -16.81 -5.61 -0.29
C LYS A 45 -17.66 -4.35 -0.45
N ARG A 46 -17.72 -3.53 0.60
CA ARG A 46 -18.44 -2.24 0.56
C ARG A 46 -17.72 -1.21 -0.32
N LEU A 47 -16.38 -1.21 -0.33
CA LEU A 47 -15.60 -0.34 -1.21
C LEU A 47 -15.72 -0.77 -2.68
N GLU A 48 -15.76 -2.07 -2.93
CA GLU A 48 -16.01 -2.63 -4.26
C GLU A 48 -17.37 -2.21 -4.81
N GLU A 49 -18.43 -2.34 -3.99
CA GLU A 49 -19.75 -1.82 -4.36
C GLU A 49 -19.72 -0.32 -4.63
N PHE A 50 -19.09 0.46 -3.74
CA PHE A 50 -18.97 1.91 -3.89
C PHE A 50 -18.32 2.30 -5.22
N VAL A 51 -17.23 1.63 -5.61
CA VAL A 51 -16.57 1.87 -6.90
C VAL A 51 -17.47 1.48 -8.06
N ARG A 52 -18.15 0.33 -7.96
CA ARG A 52 -19.08 -0.16 -8.99
C ARG A 52 -20.29 0.77 -9.19
N GLU A 53 -20.78 1.40 -8.13
CA GLU A 53 -21.84 2.41 -8.16
C GLU A 53 -21.35 3.77 -8.71
N GLY A 54 -20.07 3.90 -9.09
CA GLY A 54 -19.48 5.11 -9.69
C GLY A 54 -18.73 6.01 -8.70
N GLY A 55 -18.55 5.56 -7.46
CA GLY A 55 -17.73 6.23 -6.46
C GLY A 55 -16.25 6.21 -6.83
N THR A 56 -15.51 7.25 -6.42
CA THR A 56 -14.06 7.34 -6.68
C THR A 56 -13.26 6.89 -5.46
N LEU A 57 -12.48 5.83 -5.60
CA LEU A 57 -11.59 5.32 -4.56
C LEU A 57 -10.13 5.64 -4.88
N VAL A 58 -9.45 6.38 -3.99
CA VAL A 58 -8.03 6.71 -4.10
C VAL A 58 -7.23 5.85 -3.14
N LEU A 59 -6.39 4.96 -3.67
CA LEU A 59 -5.52 4.09 -2.88
C LEU A 59 -4.11 4.65 -2.80
N GLY A 60 -3.52 4.65 -1.60
CA GLY A 60 -2.12 4.97 -1.41
C GLY A 60 -1.21 3.72 -1.45
N PHE A 61 0.08 3.94 -1.22
CA PHE A 61 1.08 2.89 -1.26
C PHE A 61 0.88 1.84 -0.16
N ARG A 62 1.34 0.61 -0.41
CA ARG A 62 1.25 -0.56 0.51
C ARG A 62 -0.17 -0.97 0.89
N THR A 63 -1.19 -0.42 0.24
CA THR A 63 -2.58 -0.86 0.42
C THR A 63 -2.74 -2.33 0.05
N GLY A 64 -3.52 -3.06 0.83
CA GLY A 64 -3.87 -4.44 0.49
C GLY A 64 -2.75 -5.46 0.70
N ALA A 65 -1.76 -5.16 1.54
CA ALA A 65 -0.62 -6.06 1.74
C ALA A 65 -0.92 -7.22 2.72
N LYS A 66 -1.87 -7.05 3.64
CA LYS A 66 -2.10 -7.98 4.75
C LYS A 66 -3.57 -8.20 5.07
N ASP A 67 -3.88 -9.34 5.68
CA ASP A 67 -5.16 -9.61 6.33
C ASP A 67 -5.23 -8.96 7.74
N LEU A 68 -6.35 -9.13 8.44
CA LEU A 68 -6.54 -8.62 9.81
C LEU A 68 -5.73 -9.37 10.87
N ASN A 69 -5.26 -10.58 10.58
CA ASN A 69 -4.37 -11.34 11.47
C ASN A 69 -2.91 -10.89 11.31
N GLY A 70 -2.61 -10.03 10.33
CA GLY A 70 -1.29 -9.49 10.05
C GLY A 70 -0.48 -10.35 9.07
N TRP A 71 -1.06 -11.41 8.51
CA TRP A 71 -0.45 -12.24 7.47
C TRP A 71 -0.43 -11.50 6.15
N MET A 72 0.65 -11.65 5.38
CA MET A 72 0.70 -11.11 4.03
C MET A 72 -0.16 -11.94 3.10
N TYR A 73 -0.84 -11.30 2.15
CA TYR A 73 -1.48 -12.03 1.07
C TYR A 73 -0.42 -12.60 0.10
N ASP A 74 -0.70 -13.79 -0.45
CA ASP A 74 0.14 -14.41 -1.49
C ASP A 74 0.02 -13.69 -2.85
N SER A 75 -0.93 -12.77 -2.99
CA SER A 75 -1.14 -11.96 -4.18
C SER A 75 -0.22 -10.75 -4.24
N GLN A 76 0.05 -10.27 -5.46
CA GLN A 76 0.78 -9.02 -5.67
C GLN A 76 -0.03 -7.83 -5.17
N ILE A 77 0.64 -6.84 -4.57
CA ILE A 77 0.02 -5.57 -4.15
C ILE A 77 -0.61 -4.88 -5.38
N PRO A 78 -1.82 -4.30 -5.29
CA PRO A 78 -2.58 -3.97 -4.07
C PRO A 78 -3.50 -5.10 -3.56
N GLY A 79 -3.10 -6.35 -3.79
CA GLY A 79 -3.71 -7.53 -3.19
C GLY A 79 -5.17 -7.66 -3.62
N PRO A 80 -6.13 -7.73 -2.68
CA PRO A 80 -7.56 -7.77 -3.01
C PRO A 80 -8.02 -6.62 -3.91
N PHE A 81 -7.37 -5.45 -3.84
CA PHE A 81 -7.77 -4.27 -4.65
C PHE A 81 -7.26 -4.29 -6.09
N ALA A 82 -6.53 -5.34 -6.52
CA ALA A 82 -5.89 -5.36 -7.84
C ALA A 82 -6.89 -5.19 -9.00
N GLU A 83 -8.08 -5.79 -8.87
CA GLU A 83 -9.15 -5.67 -9.89
C GLU A 83 -9.73 -4.25 -9.92
N MET A 84 -10.15 -3.71 -8.76
CA MET A 84 -10.64 -2.33 -8.65
C MET A 84 -9.63 -1.29 -9.16
N ALA A 85 -8.34 -1.49 -8.87
CA ALA A 85 -7.29 -0.55 -9.25
C ALA A 85 -6.78 -0.76 -10.69
N GLY A 86 -7.07 -1.90 -11.32
CA GLY A 86 -6.59 -2.25 -12.65
C GLY A 86 -5.07 -2.38 -12.77
N ILE A 87 -4.35 -2.57 -11.66
CA ILE A 87 -2.88 -2.65 -11.63
C ILE A 87 -2.37 -3.81 -10.77
N LYS A 88 -1.14 -4.26 -11.07
CA LYS A 88 -0.38 -5.20 -10.24
C LYS A 88 1.05 -4.69 -10.05
N ILE A 89 1.53 -4.71 -8.82
CA ILE A 89 2.86 -4.20 -8.46
C ILE A 89 3.81 -5.39 -8.30
N ARG A 90 4.79 -5.50 -9.21
CA ARG A 90 5.79 -6.58 -9.17
C ARG A 90 6.78 -6.45 -8.02
N LYS A 91 7.22 -5.22 -7.75
CA LYS A 91 8.19 -4.89 -6.71
C LYS A 91 8.00 -3.42 -6.32
N PHE A 92 8.23 -3.12 -5.05
CA PHE A 92 8.35 -1.76 -4.56
C PHE A 92 9.59 -1.66 -3.69
N GLU A 93 10.14 -0.46 -3.57
CA GLU A 93 11.32 -0.18 -2.76
C GLU A 93 11.11 1.09 -1.94
N SER A 94 11.76 1.16 -0.79
CA SER A 94 11.80 2.38 0.01
C SER A 94 12.91 3.26 -0.56
N VAL A 95 12.52 4.35 -1.22
CA VAL A 95 13.47 5.35 -1.70
C VAL A 95 14.04 6.11 -0.50
N GLY A 96 15.36 6.16 -0.39
CA GLY A 96 16.07 6.89 0.66
C GLY A 96 17.17 7.74 0.07
N ASN A 97 17.34 8.97 0.56
CA ASN A 97 18.35 9.90 0.03
C ASN A 97 19.71 9.77 0.74
N GLN A 98 19.95 8.65 1.41
CA GLN A 98 21.10 8.42 2.28
C GLN A 98 22.19 7.62 1.57
N LYS A 99 23.43 8.10 1.64
CA LYS A 99 24.60 7.36 1.16
C LYS A 99 24.89 6.21 2.11
N VAL A 100 24.62 4.98 1.68
CA VAL A 100 24.97 3.76 2.43
C VAL A 100 26.32 3.22 1.97
N LYS A 101 27.21 2.89 2.92
CA LYS A 101 28.49 2.24 2.61
C LYS A 101 28.29 0.72 2.64
N PHE A 102 28.43 0.06 1.49
CA PHE A 102 28.44 -1.39 1.42
C PHE A 102 29.84 -1.91 1.74
N ARG A 103 29.98 -2.77 2.77
CA ARG A 103 31.22 -3.51 3.04
C ARG A 103 31.02 -4.98 2.69
N PHE A 104 31.48 -5.38 1.51
CA PHE A 104 31.58 -6.79 1.16
C PHE A 104 32.68 -7.44 1.99
N ARG A 105 32.34 -8.49 2.75
CA ARG A 105 33.30 -9.27 3.52
C ARG A 105 33.57 -10.56 2.74
N PHE A 106 34.63 -10.57 1.95
CA PHE A 106 35.08 -11.79 1.25
C PHE A 106 35.78 -12.70 2.26
N PHE A 107 35.30 -13.93 2.45
CA PHE A 107 36.00 -14.95 3.22
C PHE A 107 37.25 -15.38 2.42
N ARG A 108 38.43 -15.01 2.93
CA ARG A 108 39.73 -15.25 2.29
C ARG A 108 40.04 -16.74 2.07
N GLU A 109 39.39 -17.64 2.80
CA GLU A 109 39.61 -19.08 2.71
C GLU A 109 39.01 -19.74 1.46
N LEU A 110 37.97 -19.16 0.83
CA LEU A 110 37.32 -19.79 -0.32
C LEU A 110 38.11 -19.61 -1.63
N VAL A 111 38.89 -18.53 -1.75
CA VAL A 111 39.65 -18.20 -2.97
C VAL A 111 40.89 -19.10 -3.13
N LEU A 112 41.51 -19.53 -2.03
CA LEU A 112 42.71 -20.38 -2.07
C LEU A 112 42.41 -21.86 -2.36
N LYS A 113 41.14 -22.30 -2.30
CA LYS A 113 40.74 -23.67 -2.71
C LYS A 113 40.54 -23.82 -4.21
N PHE A 114 40.36 -22.72 -4.96
CA PHE A 114 40.08 -22.75 -6.40
C PHE A 114 41.28 -22.38 -7.29
N VAL A 115 42.45 -22.06 -6.72
CA VAL A 115 43.69 -21.79 -7.46
C VAL A 115 44.80 -22.71 -6.94
N LYS A 116 44.70 -23.99 -7.30
CA LYS A 116 45.84 -24.92 -7.36
C LYS A 116 45.75 -25.64 -8.71
N PHE A 117 46.35 -25.02 -9.73
CA PHE A 117 46.87 -25.69 -10.91
C PHE A 117 48.39 -25.79 -10.74
#